data_AF-A0A9W8NWA0-F1
#
_entry.id   AF-A0A9W8NWA0-F1
#
_cell.length_a   1.000
_cell.length_b   1.000
_cell.length_c   1.000
_cell.angle_alpha   90.00
_cell.angle_beta   90.00
_cell.angle_gamma   90.00
#
_symmetry.space_group_name_H-M   'P 1'
#
loop_
_entity.id
_entity.type
_entity.pdbx_description
1 polymer ?
#
loop_
_entity_poly.entity_id
_entity_poly.type
_entity_poly.pdbx_seq_one_letter_code
_entity_poly.pdbx_strand_id
1 'polypeptide(L)'
;MLFSSKDFQCGEEILTIAAMCSVQDIFIIPDGAPGALAELERRKFTAEEGDHLTLLNAYNAFTRYGRSSSWCKTHALSFRGLSRAVSIRAQLKKYMQRFNLPLESCQGDAKRLRRCLVSGYWRNGARWVGDGTYRSVRGNRTLYVHPTSVLFTRKPRSGWVVFHEMEETKKTQIRIITEMEPDWLLDHGHRYESNKVTGSAIAVG
;
A
#
# COMPACT_ATOMS: atom_id res chain seq x y z
N MET A 1 -3.84 -1.80 -11.18
CA MET A 1 -2.98 -2.87 -10.60
C MET A 1 -3.42 -4.27 -11.02
N LEU A 2 -4.68 -4.69 -10.88
CA LEU A 2 -5.10 -6.08 -11.22
C LEU A 2 -4.79 -6.49 -12.68
N PHE A 3 -4.98 -5.60 -13.66
CA PHE A 3 -4.64 -5.90 -15.05
C PHE A 3 -3.13 -5.93 -15.32
N SER A 4 -2.36 -5.15 -14.57
CA SER A 4 -0.90 -5.07 -14.71
C SER A 4 -0.19 -6.21 -13.98
N SER A 5 -0.84 -6.92 -13.06
CA SER A 5 -0.20 -7.93 -12.22
C SER A 5 0.40 -9.09 -13.01
N LYS A 6 -0.06 -9.33 -14.25
CA LYS A 6 0.52 -10.30 -15.18
C LYS A 6 1.96 -9.92 -15.59
N ASP A 7 2.21 -8.64 -15.82
CA ASP A 7 3.52 -8.13 -16.27
C ASP A 7 4.56 -8.21 -15.13
N PHE A 8 4.05 -8.30 -13.89
CA PHE A 8 4.82 -8.42 -12.66
C PHE A 8 4.65 -9.79 -12.00
N GLN A 9 4.01 -10.78 -12.63
CA GLN A 9 3.84 -12.14 -12.10
C GLN A 9 3.43 -12.19 -10.61
N CYS A 10 2.54 -11.28 -10.18
CA CYS A 10 2.14 -11.08 -8.78
C CYS A 10 0.61 -10.99 -8.63
N GLY A 11 -0.10 -11.74 -9.48
CA GLY A 11 -1.56 -11.77 -9.53
C GLY A 11 -2.19 -12.22 -8.21
N GLU A 12 -1.62 -13.21 -7.54
CA GLU A 12 -2.13 -13.74 -6.27
C GLU A 12 -2.06 -12.69 -5.15
N GLU A 13 -0.94 -12.00 -5.00
CA GLU A 13 -0.73 -10.95 -3.99
C GLU A 13 -1.56 -9.71 -4.29
N ILE A 14 -1.56 -9.23 -5.54
CA ILE A 14 -2.32 -8.03 -5.94
C ILE A 14 -3.82 -8.25 -5.80
N LEU A 15 -4.32 -9.46 -6.09
CA LEU A 15 -5.71 -9.82 -5.85
C LEU A 15 -6.08 -9.73 -4.36
N THR A 16 -5.18 -10.15 -3.46
CA THR A 16 -5.39 -10.02 -2.01
C THR A 16 -5.35 -8.57 -1.58
N ILE A 17 -4.35 -7.82 -2.03
CA ILE A 17 -4.22 -6.40 -1.69
C ILE A 17 -5.44 -5.61 -2.18
N ALA A 18 -5.92 -5.85 -3.40
CA ALA A 18 -7.13 -5.22 -3.92
C ALA A 18 -8.35 -5.43 -3.01
N ALA A 19 -8.55 -6.67 -2.54
CA ALA A 19 -9.63 -7.00 -1.64
C ALA A 19 -9.47 -6.36 -0.26
N MET A 20 -8.25 -6.33 0.27
CA MET A 20 -7.94 -5.74 1.57
C MET A 20 -8.02 -4.20 1.57
N CYS A 21 -7.66 -3.53 0.49
CA CYS A 21 -7.85 -2.09 0.34
C CYS A 21 -9.34 -1.70 0.24
N SER A 22 -10.22 -2.63 -0.15
CA SER A 22 -11.66 -2.39 -0.27
C SER A 22 -12.42 -2.48 1.06
N VAL A 23 -11.73 -2.72 2.17
CA VAL A 23 -12.29 -2.81 3.52
C VAL A 23 -11.60 -1.84 4.46
N GLN A 24 -12.39 -1.15 5.26
CA GLN A 24 -11.89 -0.17 6.22
C GLN A 24 -11.44 -0.85 7.52
N ASP A 25 -10.41 -0.26 8.14
CA ASP A 25 -9.96 -0.51 9.51
C ASP A 25 -9.85 -1.99 9.91
N ILE A 26 -8.89 -2.69 9.27
CA ILE A 26 -8.58 -4.09 9.58
C ILE A 26 -7.93 -4.26 10.96
N PHE A 27 -7.05 -3.34 11.35
CA PHE A 27 -6.41 -3.34 12.65
C PHE A 27 -7.26 -2.52 13.61
N ILE A 28 -7.71 -3.16 14.70
CA ILE A 28 -8.64 -2.56 15.66
C ILE A 28 -8.04 -2.59 17.06
N ILE A 29 -8.48 -1.68 17.92
CA ILE A 29 -8.20 -1.76 19.36
C ILE A 29 -9.40 -2.45 19.99
N PRO A 30 -9.25 -3.66 20.58
CA PRO A 30 -10.37 -4.32 21.26
C PRO A 30 -10.92 -3.49 22.41
N ASP A 31 -12.22 -3.56 22.65
CA ASP A 31 -12.87 -2.81 23.73
C ASP A 31 -12.24 -3.14 25.09
N GLY A 32 -11.86 -2.10 25.83
CA GLY A 32 -11.20 -2.21 27.14
C GLY A 32 -9.75 -2.69 27.10
N ALA A 33 -9.17 -2.97 25.93
CA ALA A 33 -7.77 -3.37 25.81
C ALA A 33 -6.85 -2.14 25.71
N PRO A 34 -5.65 -2.17 26.34
CA PRO A 34 -4.65 -1.13 26.14
C PRO A 34 -4.23 -1.05 24.68
N GLY A 35 -4.23 0.16 24.08
CA GLY A 35 -3.80 0.36 22.69
C GLY A 35 -2.37 -0.15 22.41
N ALA A 36 -1.50 -0.17 23.42
CA ALA A 36 -0.15 -0.72 23.32
C ALA A 36 -0.13 -2.23 22.98
N LEU A 37 -1.09 -3.00 23.50
CA LEU A 37 -1.19 -4.43 23.21
C LEU A 37 -1.67 -4.67 21.77
N ALA A 38 -2.64 -3.88 21.30
CA ALA A 38 -3.09 -3.93 19.91
C ALA A 38 -1.96 -3.60 18.93
N GLU A 39 -1.13 -2.60 19.26
CA GLU A 39 0.04 -2.24 18.45
C GLU A 39 1.11 -3.36 18.47
N LEU A 40 1.32 -4.03 19.60
CA LEU A 40 2.22 -5.19 19.68
C LEU A 40 1.77 -6.34 18.76
N GLU A 41 0.47 -6.65 18.74
CA GLU A 41 -0.09 -7.66 17.85
C GLU A 41 0.00 -7.25 16.39
N ARG A 42 -0.29 -5.98 16.09
CA ARG A 42 -0.16 -5.42 14.75
C ARG A 42 1.25 -5.54 14.18
N ARG A 43 2.29 -5.34 15.00
CA ARG A 43 3.70 -5.46 14.58
C ARG A 43 4.05 -6.82 13.97
N LYS A 44 3.34 -7.89 14.32
CA LYS A 44 3.55 -9.24 13.75
C LYS A 44 3.22 -9.31 12.26
N PHE A 45 2.41 -8.38 11.75
CA PHE A 45 2.01 -8.31 10.35
C PHE A 45 2.74 -7.20 9.58
N THR A 46 3.35 -6.25 10.29
CA THR A 46 3.98 -5.06 9.71
C THR A 46 5.08 -5.44 8.72
N ALA A 47 4.97 -4.89 7.52
CA ALA A 47 5.99 -4.92 6.49
C ALA A 47 6.81 -3.62 6.52
N GLU A 48 8.13 -3.71 6.30
CA GLU A 48 8.98 -2.52 6.24
C GLU A 48 8.64 -1.65 5.03
N GLU A 49 8.20 -2.26 3.94
CA GLU A 49 7.82 -1.59 2.71
C GLU A 49 6.58 -0.71 2.86
N GLY A 50 5.63 -1.09 3.73
CA GLY A 50 4.45 -0.29 4.02
C GLY A 50 3.14 -1.07 4.20
N ASP A 51 2.03 -0.34 4.11
CA ASP A 51 0.70 -0.80 4.51
C ASP A 51 0.13 -1.87 3.57
N HIS A 52 0.32 -1.76 2.24
CA HIS A 52 -0.21 -2.75 1.30
C HIS A 52 0.33 -4.17 1.62
N LEU A 53 1.63 -4.28 1.91
CA LEU A 53 2.26 -5.55 2.27
C LEU A 53 1.87 -5.98 3.69
N THR A 54 1.67 -5.02 4.60
CA THR A 54 1.15 -5.29 5.94
C THR A 54 -0.27 -5.90 5.89
N LEU A 55 -1.13 -5.39 5.01
CA LEU A 55 -2.48 -5.94 4.76
C LEU A 55 -2.41 -7.33 4.13
N LEU A 56 -1.49 -7.55 3.19
CA LEU A 56 -1.25 -8.88 2.60
C LEU A 56 -0.86 -9.90 3.68
N ASN A 57 0.06 -9.54 4.57
CA ASN A 57 0.48 -10.40 5.69
C ASN A 57 -0.68 -10.75 6.62
N ALA A 58 -1.50 -9.76 7.00
CA ALA A 58 -2.67 -9.97 7.85
C ALA A 58 -3.69 -10.93 7.20
N TYR A 59 -3.99 -10.76 5.91
CA TYR A 59 -4.91 -11.65 5.18
C TYR A 59 -4.38 -13.09 5.09
N ASN A 60 -3.09 -13.23 4.77
CA ASN A 60 -2.45 -14.54 4.62
C ASN A 60 -2.42 -15.28 5.97
N ALA A 61 -2.09 -14.59 7.06
CA ALA A 61 -2.14 -15.14 8.40
C ALA A 61 -3.57 -15.55 8.78
N PHE A 62 -4.56 -14.68 8.58
CA PHE A 62 -5.96 -14.98 8.84
C PHE A 62 -6.45 -16.24 8.11
N THR A 63 -6.09 -16.38 6.83
CA THR A 63 -6.45 -17.57 6.04
C THR A 63 -5.71 -18.81 6.51
N ARG A 64 -4.42 -18.70 6.85
CA ARG A 64 -3.60 -19.81 7.37
C ARG A 64 -4.10 -20.34 8.71
N TYR A 65 -4.56 -19.47 9.60
CA TYR A 65 -5.08 -19.85 10.92
C TYR A 65 -6.59 -20.10 10.93
N GLY A 66 -7.13 -20.60 9.82
CA GLY A 66 -8.49 -21.13 9.75
C GLY A 66 -9.61 -20.08 9.78
N ARG A 67 -9.30 -18.80 9.54
CA ARG A 67 -10.28 -17.70 9.50
C ARG A 67 -11.11 -17.60 10.79
N SER A 68 -10.46 -17.75 11.95
CA SER A 68 -11.14 -17.79 13.23
C SER A 68 -11.43 -16.38 13.79
N SER A 69 -12.66 -16.19 14.29
CA SER A 69 -13.04 -14.98 15.04
C SER A 69 -12.25 -14.83 16.35
N SER A 70 -12.00 -15.93 17.07
CA SER A 70 -11.20 -15.90 18.29
C SER A 70 -9.75 -15.51 18.02
N TRP A 71 -9.18 -16.01 16.91
CA TRP A 71 -7.84 -15.63 16.46
C TRP A 71 -7.76 -14.13 16.13
N CYS A 72 -8.74 -13.59 15.41
CA CYS A 72 -8.81 -12.16 15.14
C CYS A 72 -8.86 -11.32 16.41
N LYS A 73 -9.62 -11.75 17.43
CA LYS A 73 -9.68 -11.06 18.73
C LYS A 73 -8.31 -11.02 19.42
N THR A 74 -7.59 -12.14 19.42
CA THR A 74 -6.24 -12.23 20.02
C THR A 74 -5.23 -11.36 19.28
N HIS A 75 -5.36 -11.22 17.96
CA HIS A 75 -4.42 -10.46 17.13
C HIS A 75 -4.86 -9.03 16.80
N ALA A 76 -5.89 -8.51 17.50
CA ALA A 76 -6.38 -7.14 17.31
C ALA A 76 -6.81 -6.85 15.85
N LEU A 77 -7.49 -7.82 15.23
CA LEU A 77 -7.97 -7.75 13.85
C LEU A 77 -9.50 -7.78 13.77
N SER A 78 -10.05 -7.09 12.79
CA SER A 78 -11.49 -7.10 12.50
C SER A 78 -11.89 -8.39 11.77
N PHE A 79 -12.55 -9.31 12.48
CA PHE A 79 -13.11 -10.52 11.86
C PHE A 79 -14.12 -10.19 10.74
N ARG A 80 -14.95 -9.17 10.96
CA ARG A 80 -15.93 -8.70 9.96
C ARG A 80 -15.22 -8.14 8.72
N GLY A 81 -14.18 -7.32 8.91
CA GLY A 81 -13.39 -6.75 7.82
C GLY A 81 -12.69 -7.82 7.00
N LEU A 82 -11.99 -8.75 7.66
CA LEU A 82 -11.29 -9.86 7.00
C LEU A 82 -12.25 -10.82 6.28
N SER A 83 -13.39 -11.16 6.89
CA SER A 83 -14.41 -11.99 6.25
C SER A 83 -14.97 -11.32 4.99
N ARG A 84 -15.19 -10.01 5.03
CA ARG A 84 -15.59 -9.24 3.84
C ARG A 84 -14.50 -9.22 2.77
N ALA A 85 -13.24 -9.08 3.14
CA ALA A 85 -12.11 -9.18 2.20
C ALA A 85 -12.04 -10.56 1.52
N VAL A 86 -12.29 -11.65 2.25
CA VAL A 86 -12.37 -13.00 1.65
C VAL A 86 -13.45 -13.06 0.56
N SER A 87 -14.64 -12.52 0.83
CA SER A 87 -15.74 -12.48 -0.15
C SER A 87 -15.40 -11.61 -1.37
N ILE A 88 -14.83 -10.42 -1.16
CA ILE A 88 -14.41 -9.52 -2.25
C ILE A 88 -13.33 -10.18 -3.10
N ARG A 89 -12.32 -10.80 -2.46
CA ARG A 89 -11.26 -11.52 -3.17
C ARG A 89 -11.81 -12.63 -4.05
N ALA A 90 -12.78 -13.40 -3.55
CA ALA A 90 -13.43 -14.45 -4.34
C ALA A 90 -14.19 -13.90 -5.56
N GLN A 91 -14.83 -12.73 -5.43
CA GLN A 91 -15.50 -12.05 -6.55
C GLN A 91 -14.48 -11.53 -7.57
N LEU A 92 -13.43 -10.83 -7.12
CA LEU A 92 -12.36 -10.34 -7.98
C LEU A 92 -11.64 -11.48 -8.72
N LYS A 93 -11.45 -12.64 -8.07
CA LYS A 93 -10.89 -13.84 -8.70
C LYS A 93 -11.70 -14.28 -9.92
N LYS A 94 -13.04 -14.29 -9.82
CA LYS A 94 -13.93 -14.64 -10.95
C LYS A 94 -13.76 -13.67 -12.12
N TYR A 95 -13.60 -12.37 -11.84
CA TYR A 95 -13.33 -11.39 -12.89
C TYR A 95 -11.96 -11.60 -13.53
N MET A 96 -10.91 -11.86 -12.74
CA MET A 96 -9.58 -12.16 -13.29
C MET A 96 -9.62 -13.37 -14.22
N GLN A 97 -10.31 -14.45 -13.82
CA GLN A 97 -10.51 -15.64 -14.67
C GLN A 97 -11.28 -15.30 -15.95
N ARG A 98 -12.37 -14.53 -15.85
CA ARG A 98 -13.16 -14.10 -17.01
C ARG A 98 -12.34 -13.29 -18.03
N PHE A 99 -11.39 -12.48 -17.55
CA PHE A 99 -10.51 -11.66 -18.39
C PHE A 99 -9.17 -12.35 -18.71
N ASN A 100 -9.02 -13.64 -18.43
CA ASN A 100 -7.79 -14.41 -18.66
C ASN A 100 -6.54 -13.77 -18.01
N LEU A 101 -6.70 -13.18 -16.84
CA LEU A 101 -5.59 -12.66 -16.06
C LEU A 101 -4.96 -13.80 -15.22
N PRO A 102 -3.65 -14.06 -15.36
CA PRO A 102 -2.99 -15.13 -14.64
C PRO A 102 -2.96 -14.87 -13.13
N LEU A 103 -3.12 -15.96 -12.37
CA LEU A 103 -3.00 -15.98 -10.91
C LEU A 103 -1.65 -16.58 -10.54
N GLU A 104 -0.61 -15.81 -10.76
CA GLU A 104 0.77 -16.15 -10.41
C GLU A 104 1.20 -15.44 -9.14
N SER A 105 2.09 -16.06 -8.37
CA SER A 105 2.67 -15.46 -7.16
C SER A 105 4.09 -14.98 -7.45
N CYS A 106 4.43 -13.80 -6.95
CA CYS A 106 5.80 -13.29 -7.04
C CYS A 106 6.75 -13.88 -5.99
N GLN A 107 6.34 -14.92 -5.26
CA GLN A 107 7.16 -15.70 -4.32
C GLN A 107 7.90 -14.83 -3.28
N GLY A 108 7.25 -13.78 -2.80
CA GLY A 108 7.84 -12.86 -1.81
C GLY A 108 8.74 -11.76 -2.38
N ASP A 109 8.83 -11.61 -3.71
CA ASP A 109 9.53 -10.48 -4.34
C ASP A 109 8.78 -9.15 -4.11
N ALA A 110 9.10 -8.51 -2.99
CA ALA A 110 8.49 -7.25 -2.57
C ALA A 110 8.75 -6.10 -3.57
N LYS A 111 9.88 -6.10 -4.29
CA LYS A 111 10.17 -5.06 -5.29
C LYS A 111 9.21 -5.16 -6.46
N ARG A 112 9.01 -6.38 -6.98
CA ARG A 112 8.10 -6.65 -8.08
C ARG A 112 6.65 -6.30 -7.74
N LEU A 113 6.21 -6.70 -6.55
CA LEU A 113 4.88 -6.36 -6.03
C LEU A 113 4.67 -4.84 -5.96
N ARG A 114 5.66 -4.11 -5.43
CA ARG A 114 5.61 -2.64 -5.34
C ARG A 114 5.59 -1.96 -6.70
N ARG A 115 6.36 -2.44 -7.69
CA ARG A 115 6.28 -1.92 -9.06
C ARG A 115 4.88 -2.09 -9.66
N CYS A 116 4.22 -3.23 -9.41
CA CYS A 116 2.83 -3.43 -9.82
C CYS A 116 1.84 -2.49 -9.11
N LEU A 117 2.07 -2.16 -7.83
CA LEU A 117 1.26 -1.15 -7.14
C LEU A 117 1.42 0.21 -7.81
N VAL A 118 2.66 0.63 -8.10
CA VAL A 118 2.95 1.89 -8.80
C VAL A 118 2.28 1.93 -10.17
N SER A 119 2.30 0.84 -10.96
CA SER A 119 1.64 0.85 -12.26
C SER A 119 0.12 1.07 -12.18
N GLY A 120 -0.50 0.64 -11.08
CA GLY A 120 -1.92 0.88 -10.80
C GLY A 120 -2.23 2.25 -10.21
N TYR A 121 -1.29 2.83 -9.46
CA TYR A 121 -1.49 4.00 -8.61
C TYR A 121 -0.47 5.12 -8.88
N TRP A 122 0.13 5.18 -10.07
CA TRP A 122 1.18 6.16 -10.39
C TRP A 122 0.75 7.62 -10.18
N ARG A 123 -0.55 7.93 -10.31
CA ARG A 123 -1.12 9.26 -10.02
C ARG A 123 -1.18 9.58 -8.53
N ASN A 124 -1.11 8.56 -7.69
CA ASN A 124 -1.10 8.62 -6.23
C ASN A 124 0.33 8.46 -5.69
N GLY A 125 1.31 9.01 -6.39
CA GLY A 125 2.67 9.16 -5.88
C GLY A 125 2.80 10.37 -4.96
N ALA A 126 3.68 10.30 -3.98
CA ALA A 126 4.04 11.45 -3.17
C ALA A 126 5.52 11.41 -2.74
N ARG A 127 6.13 12.59 -2.63
CA ARG A 127 7.52 12.78 -2.23
C ARG A 127 7.61 13.42 -0.86
N TRP A 128 8.42 12.86 0.03
CA TRP A 128 8.70 13.43 1.34
C TRP A 128 9.49 14.75 1.24
N VAL A 129 9.19 15.70 2.13
CA VAL A 129 9.85 17.00 2.27
C VAL A 129 10.40 17.17 3.69
N GLY A 130 11.44 18.00 3.83
CA GLY A 130 12.17 18.24 5.08
C GLY A 130 11.33 18.62 6.31
N ASP A 131 10.11 19.12 6.11
CA ASP A 131 9.16 19.50 7.16
C ASP A 131 8.30 18.33 7.68
N GLY A 132 8.57 17.10 7.21
CA GLY A 132 7.82 15.90 7.58
C GLY A 132 6.53 15.70 6.79
N THR A 133 6.20 16.59 5.85
CA THR A 133 5.06 16.46 4.94
C THR A 133 5.43 15.76 3.64
N TYR A 134 4.42 15.43 2.84
CA TYR A 134 4.59 14.90 1.49
C TYR A 134 4.02 15.85 0.45
N ARG A 135 4.61 15.86 -0.74
CA ARG A 135 4.11 16.58 -1.91
C ARG A 135 3.57 15.59 -2.92
N SER A 136 2.30 15.76 -3.29
CA SER A 136 1.68 14.94 -4.33
C SER A 136 2.39 15.12 -5.67
N VAL A 137 2.59 14.03 -6.41
CA VAL A 137 3.05 14.08 -7.80
C VAL A 137 2.08 14.81 -8.72
N ARG A 138 0.82 14.95 -8.29
CA ARG A 138 -0.24 15.69 -8.98
C ARG A 138 -0.55 16.98 -8.22
N GLY A 139 -0.23 18.11 -8.84
CA GLY A 139 -0.63 19.43 -8.34
C GLY A 139 0.09 19.89 -7.06
N ASN A 140 1.19 19.21 -6.67
CA ASN A 140 2.09 19.62 -5.60
C ASN A 140 1.41 19.90 -4.24
N ARG A 141 0.26 19.28 -4.00
CA ARG A 141 -0.52 19.44 -2.76
C ARG A 141 0.28 18.92 -1.57
N THR A 142 0.19 19.60 -0.43
CA THR A 142 0.72 19.13 0.86
C THR A 142 -0.15 17.99 1.37
N LEU A 143 0.49 16.87 1.69
CA LEU A 143 -0.13 15.64 2.16
C LEU A 143 0.48 15.24 3.51
N TYR A 144 -0.33 14.63 4.36
CA TYR A 144 0.08 14.12 5.66
C TYR A 144 -0.16 12.61 5.72
N VAL A 145 0.75 11.86 6.34
CA VAL A 145 0.53 10.42 6.55
C VAL A 145 -0.56 10.24 7.60
N HIS A 146 -1.53 9.38 7.33
CA HIS A 146 -2.55 9.04 8.30
C HIS A 146 -1.94 8.28 9.51
N PRO A 147 -2.35 8.55 10.77
CA PRO A 147 -1.77 7.92 11.97
C PRO A 147 -1.81 6.40 12.01
N THR A 148 -2.74 5.78 11.28
CA THR A 148 -2.84 4.32 11.19
C THR A 148 -1.83 3.71 10.23
N SER A 149 -1.03 4.47 9.49
CA SER A 149 -0.01 3.89 8.62
C SER A 149 1.22 3.41 9.41
N VAL A 150 1.82 2.30 8.98
CA VAL A 150 3.13 1.85 9.51
C VAL A 150 4.28 2.83 9.18
N LEU A 151 4.04 3.74 8.24
CA LEU A 151 4.98 4.79 7.82
C LEU A 151 4.70 6.14 8.51
N PHE A 152 3.80 6.19 9.51
CA PHE A 152 3.46 7.46 10.20
C PHE A 152 4.64 8.09 10.94
N THR A 153 5.47 7.27 11.59
CA THR A 153 6.58 7.73 12.43
C THR A 153 7.96 7.54 11.80
N ARG A 154 8.04 7.12 10.54
CA ARG A 154 9.31 6.87 9.86
C ARG A 154 9.31 7.43 8.44
N LYS A 155 10.48 7.88 8.01
CA LYS A 155 10.72 8.32 6.64
C LYS A 155 11.07 7.10 5.77
N PRO A 156 10.44 6.92 4.58
CA PRO A 156 10.86 5.92 3.61
C PRO A 156 12.28 6.21 3.11
N ARG A 157 13.09 5.19 2.87
CA ARG A 157 14.52 5.33 2.52
C ARG A 157 14.70 6.10 1.20
N SER A 158 13.89 5.80 0.21
CA SER A 158 13.79 6.48 -1.10
C SER A 158 13.28 7.92 -0.98
N GLY A 159 12.52 8.24 0.08
CA GLY A 159 11.78 9.50 0.19
C GLY A 159 10.52 9.56 -0.67
N TRP A 160 10.07 8.45 -1.26
CA TRP A 160 8.89 8.39 -2.13
C TRP A 160 7.93 7.29 -1.71
N VAL A 161 6.63 7.55 -1.88
CA VAL A 161 5.55 6.60 -1.55
C VAL A 161 4.48 6.60 -2.63
N VAL A 162 3.82 5.46 -2.77
CA VAL A 162 2.52 5.33 -3.43
C VAL A 162 1.42 5.14 -2.37
N PHE A 163 0.24 5.73 -2.58
CA PHE A 163 -0.88 5.63 -1.65
C PHE A 163 -2.17 5.14 -2.33
N HIS A 164 -3.03 4.46 -1.56
CA HIS A 164 -4.30 3.96 -2.07
C HIS A 164 -5.35 5.08 -2.16
N GLU A 165 -5.53 5.83 -1.06
CA GLU A 165 -6.61 6.80 -0.92
C GLU A 165 -6.13 8.07 -0.20
N MET A 166 -6.91 9.13 -0.39
CA MET A 166 -6.68 10.45 0.18
C MET A 166 -7.97 10.95 0.82
N GLU A 167 -7.89 11.38 2.08
CA GLU A 167 -9.00 11.90 2.87
C GLU A 167 -8.79 13.40 3.13
N GLU A 168 -9.76 14.22 2.74
CA GLU A 168 -9.76 15.66 3.04
C GLU A 168 -10.50 15.91 4.36
N THR A 169 -9.75 16.27 5.40
CA THR A 169 -10.29 16.70 6.71
C THR A 169 -9.82 18.13 7.01
N LYS A 170 -9.31 18.40 8.23
CA LYS A 170 -8.56 19.63 8.53
C LYS A 170 -7.21 19.67 7.79
N LYS A 171 -6.66 18.50 7.50
CA LYS A 171 -5.43 18.29 6.71
C LYS A 171 -5.72 17.18 5.70
N THR A 172 -5.17 17.30 4.49
CA THR A 172 -5.28 16.24 3.49
C THR A 172 -4.38 15.08 3.88
N GLN A 173 -4.97 13.95 4.26
CA GLN A 173 -4.25 12.76 4.72
C GLN A 173 -4.23 11.68 3.65
N ILE A 174 -3.13 10.94 3.55
CA ILE A 174 -3.01 9.76 2.69
C ILE A 174 -2.98 8.49 3.52
N ARG A 175 -3.64 7.44 3.01
CA ARG A 175 -3.79 6.15 3.67
C ARG A 175 -3.33 5.00 2.78
N ILE A 176 -2.98 3.91 3.46
CA ILE A 176 -2.44 2.69 2.87
C ILE A 176 -1.27 3.05 1.96
N ILE A 177 -0.13 3.34 2.57
CA ILE A 177 1.04 3.86 1.88
C ILE A 177 2.15 2.82 1.81
N THR A 178 2.87 2.79 0.70
CA THR A 178 3.99 1.88 0.48
C THR A 178 5.12 2.63 -0.19
N GLU A 179 6.33 2.41 0.31
CA GLU A 179 7.55 2.99 -0.23
C GLU A 179 7.75 2.56 -1.69
N MET A 180 8.14 3.50 -2.55
CA MET A 180 8.44 3.24 -3.95
C MET A 180 9.71 3.97 -4.37
N GLU A 181 10.34 3.51 -5.44
CA GLU A 181 11.41 4.29 -6.06
C GLU A 181 10.84 5.28 -7.09
N PRO A 182 11.42 6.49 -7.22
CA PRO A 182 10.89 7.51 -8.12
C PRO A 182 10.99 7.13 -9.60
N ASP A 183 12.02 6.40 -10.00
CA ASP A 183 12.24 5.95 -11.38
C ASP A 183 11.07 5.11 -11.91
N TRP A 184 10.36 4.39 -11.05
CA TRP A 184 9.18 3.60 -11.45
C TRP A 184 8.01 4.46 -11.93
N LEU A 185 7.97 5.76 -11.62
CA LEU A 185 6.97 6.67 -12.16
C LEU A 185 7.26 7.07 -13.61
N LEU A 186 8.54 7.04 -14.02
CA LEU A 186 8.95 7.39 -15.39
C LEU A 186 8.40 6.38 -16.40
N ASP A 187 8.31 5.11 -16.01
CA ASP A 187 7.73 4.01 -16.80
C ASP A 187 6.28 4.30 -17.22
N HIS A 188 5.60 5.24 -16.53
CA HIS A 188 4.22 5.64 -16.78
C HIS A 188 4.07 7.06 -17.32
N GLY A 189 5.15 7.63 -17.87
CA GLY A 189 5.15 8.93 -18.53
C GLY A 189 5.11 10.13 -17.57
N HIS A 190 5.31 9.91 -16.26
CA HIS A 190 5.44 11.01 -15.32
C HIS A 190 6.84 11.62 -15.42
N ARG A 191 6.92 12.93 -15.59
CA ARG A 191 8.17 13.70 -15.45
C ARG A 191 8.05 14.48 -14.16
N TYR A 192 8.89 14.18 -13.18
CA TYR A 192 9.01 15.01 -11.99
C TYR A 192 9.98 16.16 -12.28
N GLU A 193 9.53 17.39 -12.03
CA GLU A 193 10.42 18.56 -12.01
C GLU A 193 11.36 18.42 -10.81
N SER A 194 12.52 17.80 -11.05
CA SER A 194 13.61 17.91 -10.10
C SER A 194 14.15 19.33 -10.18
N ASN A 195 13.79 20.19 -9.24
CA ASN A 195 14.60 21.37 -8.92
C ASN A 195 15.91 20.88 -8.28
N LYS A 196 16.78 20.29 -9.11
CA LYS A 196 18.20 20.15 -8.86
C LYS A 196 18.91 20.96 -9.94
N VAL A 197 19.29 22.16 -9.55
CA VAL A 197 20.45 22.94 -10.01
C VAL A 197 20.65 22.95 -11.53
N THR A 198 20.24 24.06 -12.15
CA THR A 198 20.88 24.61 -13.35
C THR A 198 22.39 24.52 -13.23
N GLY A 199 23.00 23.62 -13.99
CA GLY A 199 24.44 23.43 -13.97
C GLY A 199 24.86 22.32 -14.91
N SER A 200 24.66 22.50 -16.22
CA SER A 200 25.44 21.82 -17.27
C SER A 200 25.24 22.54 -18.60
N ALA A 201 26.28 23.31 -18.94
CA ALA A 201 26.85 23.56 -20.26
C ALA A 201 25.91 23.56 -21.48
N ILE A 202 25.75 24.75 -22.04
CA ILE A 202 25.63 24.94 -23.48
C ILE A 202 26.91 24.38 -24.12
N ALA A 203 26.77 23.37 -24.97
CA ALA A 203 27.71 23.09 -26.04
C ALA A 203 26.91 22.50 -27.21
N VAL A 204 26.54 23.37 -28.14
CA VAL A 204 26.12 23.02 -29.50
C VAL A 204 27.06 23.77 -30.42
N GLY A 205 27.72 23.04 -31.32
CA GLY A 205 28.30 23.56 -32.57
C GLY A 205 29.57 24.38 -32.41
#